data_AF-W6UC61-F1
#
_entry.id   AF-W6UC61-F1
#
_cell.length_a   1.000
_cell.length_b   1.000
_cell.length_c   1.000
_cell.angle_alpha   90.00
_cell.angle_beta   90.00
_cell.angle_gamma   90.00
#
_symmetry.space_group_name_H-M   'P 1'
#
loop_
_entity.id
_entity.type
_entity.pdbx_description
1 polymer ?
#
loop_
_entity_poly.entity_id
_entity_poly.type
_entity_poly.pdbx_seq_one_letter_code
_entity_poly.pdbx_strand_id
1 'polypeptide(L)'
;MKQAFIAVENGLCHKACCTRAVGDLSCLFSLILGICTLMVSLMAIYTHGEVTRTFGINLYYGMYIVLFASLCTIWTAFLGMCGMSAKNRFFVIVLVAGSILLIIILLIGLLLVLLFPYLAGDNVGAVMLKNLKDNYGTLAVITTSWDYLQGYLLCCAVEDNGWSAWRDSKWFLDENSVLLDDTQTIPASNPAYRMVPKSCCYRKLDYLTRQLTDEYENLDRCQNWQYGPPKFTTGAHNDAIYYRVRLDRA
;
A
#
# COMPACT_ATOMS: atom_id res chain seq x y z
N MET A 1 -13.22 -40.69 52.31
CA MET A 1 -12.04 -39.85 52.01
C MET A 1 -11.32 -40.22 50.72
N LYS A 2 -10.96 -41.49 50.44
CA LYS A 2 -10.30 -41.89 49.16
C LYS A 2 -11.09 -41.52 47.89
N GLN A 3 -12.42 -41.68 47.87
CA GLN A 3 -13.24 -41.37 46.69
C GLN A 3 -13.33 -39.87 46.36
N ALA A 4 -13.29 -38.99 47.38
CA ALA A 4 -13.29 -37.54 47.18
C ALA A 4 -11.94 -37.04 46.63
N PHE A 5 -10.83 -37.65 47.05
CA PHE A 5 -9.49 -37.32 46.56
C PHE A 5 -9.32 -37.70 45.08
N ILE A 6 -9.80 -38.88 44.68
CA ILE A 6 -9.78 -39.35 43.28
C ILE A 6 -10.66 -38.47 42.38
N ALA A 7 -11.82 -38.00 42.87
CA ALA A 7 -12.68 -37.10 42.10
C ALA A 7 -12.05 -35.70 41.89
N VAL A 8 -11.36 -35.17 42.90
CA VAL A 8 -10.62 -33.90 42.80
C VAL A 8 -9.42 -34.04 41.87
N GLU A 9 -8.67 -35.15 41.94
CA GLU A 9 -7.52 -35.45 41.11
C GLU A 9 -7.91 -35.65 39.62
N ASN A 10 -9.00 -36.37 39.36
CA ASN A 10 -9.57 -36.54 38.02
C ASN A 10 -10.10 -35.21 37.44
N GLY A 11 -10.73 -34.37 38.27
CA GLY A 11 -11.21 -33.05 37.86
C GLY A 11 -10.06 -32.07 37.55
N LEU A 12 -8.94 -32.14 38.27
CA LEU A 12 -7.74 -31.34 38.02
C LEU A 12 -7.04 -31.79 36.73
N CYS A 13 -6.97 -33.10 36.49
CA CYS A 13 -6.34 -33.70 35.32
C CYS A 13 -7.14 -33.40 34.03
N HIS A 14 -8.48 -33.45 34.12
CA HIS A 14 -9.36 -33.05 33.01
C HIS A 14 -9.22 -31.56 32.67
N LYS A 15 -9.18 -30.68 33.68
CA LYS A 15 -8.94 -29.24 33.49
C LYS A 15 -7.56 -28.96 32.90
N ALA A 16 -6.51 -29.61 33.39
CA ALA A 16 -5.16 -29.45 32.85
C ALA A 16 -5.03 -29.93 31.39
N CYS A 17 -5.75 -31.00 31.03
CA CYS A 17 -5.83 -31.50 29.66
C CYS A 17 -6.58 -30.52 28.73
N CYS A 18 -7.72 -29.99 29.17
CA CYS A 18 -8.47 -28.97 28.42
C CYS A 18 -7.66 -27.68 28.21
N THR A 19 -6.99 -27.15 29.25
CA THR A 19 -6.18 -25.94 29.12
C THR A 19 -5.02 -26.12 28.14
N ARG A 20 -4.39 -27.30 28.14
CA ARG A 20 -3.34 -27.63 27.17
C ARG A 20 -3.88 -27.76 25.75
N ALA A 21 -5.01 -28.45 25.56
CA ALA A 21 -5.62 -28.59 24.24
C ALA A 21 -6.03 -27.24 23.64
N VAL A 22 -6.58 -26.33 24.44
CA VAL A 22 -6.92 -24.96 24.03
C VAL A 22 -5.65 -24.16 23.67
N GLY A 23 -4.59 -24.30 24.47
CA GLY A 23 -3.31 -23.64 24.21
C GLY A 23 -2.63 -24.14 22.92
N ASP A 24 -2.61 -25.45 22.70
CA ASP A 24 -2.06 -26.06 21.49
C ASP A 24 -2.87 -25.63 20.25
N LEU A 25 -4.20 -25.59 20.34
CA LEU A 25 -5.08 -25.10 19.27
C LEU A 25 -4.82 -23.61 18.95
N SER A 26 -4.66 -22.77 19.98
CA SER A 26 -4.35 -21.34 19.82
C SER A 26 -2.99 -21.13 19.16
N CYS A 27 -1.98 -21.91 19.53
CA CYS A 27 -0.66 -21.85 18.89
C CYS A 27 -0.73 -22.30 17.42
N LEU A 28 -1.50 -23.35 17.11
CA LEU A 28 -1.70 -23.81 15.75
C LEU A 28 -2.40 -22.76 14.87
N PHE A 29 -3.44 -22.11 15.39
CA PHE A 29 -4.10 -21.02 14.68
C PHE A 29 -3.15 -19.84 14.42
N SER A 30 -2.36 -19.46 15.44
CA SER A 30 -1.37 -18.38 15.32
C SER A 30 -0.28 -18.71 14.31
N LEU A 31 0.15 -19.97 14.22
CA LEU A 31 1.12 -20.44 13.23
C LEU A 31 0.55 -20.31 11.81
N ILE A 32 -0.69 -20.76 11.59
CA ILE A 32 -1.34 -20.66 10.28
C ILE A 32 -1.48 -19.21 9.86
N LEU A 33 -1.98 -18.33 10.75
CA LEU A 33 -2.07 -16.90 10.47
C LEU A 33 -0.70 -16.26 10.22
N GLY A 34 0.33 -16.65 10.97
CA GLY A 34 1.71 -16.20 10.76
C GLY A 34 2.23 -16.58 9.36
N ILE A 35 1.98 -17.82 8.93
CA ILE A 35 2.36 -18.29 7.58
C ILE A 35 1.56 -17.54 6.50
N CYS A 36 0.24 -17.38 6.67
CA CYS A 36 -0.58 -16.65 5.71
C CYS A 36 -0.11 -15.19 5.57
N THR A 37 0.17 -14.50 6.67
CA THR A 37 0.65 -13.12 6.66
C THR A 37 2.07 -13.00 6.09
N LEU A 38 2.95 -13.97 6.34
CA LEU A 38 4.26 -14.06 5.69
C LEU A 38 4.11 -14.17 4.17
N MET A 39 3.25 -15.07 3.70
CA MET A 39 3.01 -15.28 2.27
C MET A 39 2.43 -14.04 1.60
N VAL A 40 1.44 -13.38 2.23
CA VAL A 40 0.89 -12.11 1.73
C VAL A 40 1.97 -11.03 1.67
N SER A 41 2.82 -10.93 2.70
CA SER A 41 3.91 -9.94 2.74
C SER A 41 4.94 -10.18 1.63
N LEU A 42 5.33 -11.44 1.41
CA LEU A 42 6.24 -11.82 0.32
C LEU A 42 5.63 -11.56 -1.06
N MET A 43 4.36 -11.89 -1.25
CA MET A 43 3.66 -11.59 -2.50
C MET A 43 3.57 -10.08 -2.73
N ALA A 44 3.23 -9.29 -1.70
CA ALA A 44 3.19 -7.83 -1.80
C ALA A 44 4.55 -7.22 -2.14
N ILE A 45 5.65 -7.73 -1.56
CA ILE A 45 7.01 -7.30 -1.90
C ILE A 45 7.36 -7.68 -3.35
N TYR A 46 6.97 -8.88 -3.79
CA TYR A 46 7.24 -9.35 -5.15
C TYR A 46 6.45 -8.57 -6.21
N THR A 47 5.15 -8.33 -5.98
CA THR A 47 4.28 -7.68 -6.96
C THR A 47 4.33 -6.16 -6.91
N HIS A 48 4.57 -5.57 -5.74
CA HIS A 48 4.47 -4.12 -5.52
C HIS A 48 5.72 -3.51 -4.87
N GLY A 49 6.84 -4.25 -4.80
CA GLY A 49 8.10 -3.75 -4.24
C GLY A 49 8.65 -2.51 -4.95
N GLU A 50 8.55 -2.46 -6.28
CA GLU A 50 9.02 -1.30 -7.05
C GLU A 50 8.10 -0.08 -6.89
N VAL A 51 6.79 -0.33 -6.83
CA VAL A 51 5.75 0.68 -6.61
C VAL A 51 5.95 1.34 -5.25
N THR A 52 6.11 0.55 -4.19
CA THR A 52 6.30 1.06 -2.81
C THR A 52 7.64 1.73 -2.56
N ARG A 53 8.73 1.34 -3.23
CA ARG A 53 10.01 2.08 -3.18
C ARG A 53 9.88 3.50 -3.74
N THR A 54 9.00 3.67 -4.72
CA THR A 54 8.79 4.94 -5.41
C THR A 54 8.07 5.97 -4.52
N PHE A 55 7.07 5.58 -3.73
CA PHE A 55 6.26 6.50 -2.89
C PHE A 55 6.94 6.94 -1.59
N GLY A 56 8.23 6.69 -1.46
CA GLY A 56 9.05 7.13 -0.34
C GLY A 56 9.35 6.04 0.67
N ILE A 57 10.44 6.27 1.40
CA ILE A 57 11.10 5.29 2.28
C ILE A 57 10.13 4.75 3.36
N ASN A 58 9.13 5.53 3.77
CA ASN A 58 8.22 5.20 4.87
C ASN A 58 7.21 4.09 4.53
N LEU A 59 6.63 4.08 3.32
CA LEU A 59 5.69 3.03 2.88
C LEU A 59 6.42 1.71 2.62
N TYR A 60 7.63 1.80 2.08
CA TYR A 60 8.52 0.67 1.89
C TYR A 60 8.82 -0.06 3.21
N TYR A 61 9.16 0.66 4.29
CA TYR A 61 9.40 0.03 5.60
C TYR A 61 8.18 -0.68 6.19
N GLY A 62 6.97 -0.21 5.92
CA GLY A 62 5.74 -0.83 6.41
C GLY A 62 5.62 -2.31 6.04
N MET A 63 5.91 -2.67 4.79
CA MET A 63 5.84 -4.07 4.33
C MET A 63 6.90 -4.97 4.98
N TYR A 64 8.12 -4.45 5.19
CA TYR A 64 9.17 -5.21 5.89
C TYR A 64 8.90 -5.37 7.38
N ILE A 65 8.23 -4.40 8.01
CA ILE A 65 7.79 -4.51 9.41
C ILE A 65 6.77 -5.65 9.54
N VAL A 66 5.78 -5.74 8.64
CA VAL A 66 4.79 -6.83 8.64
C VAL A 66 5.46 -8.18 8.35
N LEU A 67 6.40 -8.23 7.40
CA LEU A 67 7.19 -9.43 7.11
C LEU A 67 7.96 -9.90 8.36
N PHE A 68 8.66 -8.99 9.04
CA PHE A 68 9.40 -9.32 10.26
C PHE A 68 8.47 -9.77 11.39
N ALA A 69 7.35 -9.07 11.60
CA ALA A 69 6.36 -9.45 12.59
C ALA A 69 5.80 -10.85 12.34
N SER A 70 5.53 -11.21 11.08
CA SER A 70 5.05 -12.55 10.72
C SER A 70 6.06 -13.65 11.08
N LEU A 71 7.36 -13.43 10.86
CA LEU A 71 8.41 -14.35 11.29
C LEU A 71 8.43 -14.51 12.82
N CYS A 72 8.32 -13.41 13.58
CA CYS A 72 8.21 -13.47 15.03
C CYS A 72 6.98 -14.25 15.50
N THR A 73 5.82 -14.08 14.85
CA THR A 73 4.60 -14.84 15.19
C THR A 73 4.75 -16.34 14.92
N ILE A 74 5.39 -16.74 13.82
CA ILE A 74 5.67 -18.14 13.50
C ILE A 74 6.61 -18.75 14.56
N TRP A 75 7.69 -18.06 14.90
CA TRP A 75 8.65 -18.52 15.90
C TRP A 75 8.04 -18.66 17.29
N THR A 76 7.28 -17.66 17.74
CA THR A 76 6.61 -17.70 19.04
C THR A 76 5.55 -18.80 19.11
N ALA A 77 4.77 -19.01 18.04
CA ALA A 77 3.79 -20.09 17.94
C ALA A 77 4.46 -21.48 17.97
N PHE A 78 5.56 -21.65 17.25
CA PHE A 78 6.33 -22.91 17.24
C PHE A 78 6.90 -23.24 18.63
N LEU A 79 7.55 -22.26 19.27
CA LEU A 79 8.07 -22.43 20.64
C LEU A 79 6.94 -22.70 21.64
N GLY A 80 5.76 -22.11 21.45
CA GLY A 80 4.56 -22.39 22.24
C GLY A 80 4.12 -23.85 22.18
N MET A 81 3.98 -24.41 20.98
CA MET A 81 3.63 -25.84 20.79
C MET A 81 4.67 -26.78 21.40
N CYS A 82 5.96 -26.49 21.19
CA CYS A 82 7.06 -27.27 21.78
C CYS A 82 7.07 -27.16 23.31
N GLY A 83 6.82 -25.97 23.86
CA GLY A 83 6.78 -25.71 25.30
C GLY A 83 5.67 -26.46 26.02
N MET A 84 4.47 -26.45 25.45
CA MET A 84 3.32 -27.21 25.95
C MET A 84 3.57 -28.72 25.83
N SER A 85 4.16 -29.17 24.72
CA SER A 85 4.50 -30.58 24.49
C SER A 85 5.52 -31.13 25.47
N ALA A 86 6.65 -30.42 25.62
CA ALA A 86 7.77 -30.81 26.48
C ALA A 86 7.55 -30.49 27.97
N LYS A 87 6.39 -29.92 28.35
CA LYS A 87 6.09 -29.43 29.72
C LYS A 87 7.17 -28.47 30.26
N ASN A 88 7.86 -27.75 29.37
CA ASN A 88 8.93 -26.84 29.74
C ASN A 88 8.37 -25.44 30.05
N ARG A 89 8.46 -25.05 31.32
CA ARG A 89 7.94 -23.77 31.82
C ARG A 89 8.59 -22.56 31.15
N PHE A 90 9.86 -22.64 30.77
CA PHE A 90 10.57 -21.53 30.12
C PHE A 90 9.93 -21.15 28.78
N PHE A 91 9.66 -22.13 27.91
CA PHE A 91 9.03 -21.87 26.61
C PHE A 91 7.61 -21.33 26.74
N VAL A 92 6.86 -21.76 27.75
CA VAL A 92 5.52 -21.21 28.04
C VAL A 92 5.62 -19.75 28.52
N ILE A 93 6.62 -19.40 29.33
CA ILE A 93 6.87 -18.00 29.74
C ILE A 93 7.22 -17.14 28.52
N VAL A 94 8.09 -17.63 27.63
CA VAL A 94 8.45 -16.93 26.38
C VAL A 94 7.23 -16.70 25.49
N LEU A 95 6.34 -17.70 25.36
CA LEU A 95 5.08 -17.56 24.63
C LEU A 95 4.23 -16.41 25.23
N VAL A 96 3.97 -16.45 26.54
CA VAL A 96 3.12 -15.44 27.20
C VAL A 96 3.71 -14.04 27.09
N ALA A 97 5.01 -13.88 27.38
CA ALA A 97 5.69 -12.59 27.29
C ALA A 97 5.74 -12.06 25.85
N GLY A 98 6.03 -12.93 24.88
CA GLY A 98 6.05 -12.58 23.46
C GLY A 98 4.68 -12.14 22.94
N SER A 99 3.61 -12.87 23.30
CA SER A 99 2.24 -12.51 22.94
C SER A 99 1.81 -11.17 23.55
N ILE A 100 2.15 -10.90 24.82
CA ILE A 100 1.85 -9.62 25.46
C ILE A 100 2.55 -8.46 24.73
N LEU A 101 3.84 -8.61 24.40
CA LEU A 101 4.58 -7.59 23.66
C LEU A 101 3.96 -7.31 22.28
N LEU A 102 3.58 -8.36 21.54
CA LEU A 102 2.91 -8.20 20.24
C LEU A 102 1.58 -7.47 20.37
N ILE A 103 0.77 -7.80 21.39
CA ILE A 103 -0.50 -7.11 21.65
C ILE A 103 -0.27 -5.63 21.95
N ILE A 104 0.74 -5.30 22.77
CA ILE A 104 1.06 -3.89 23.09
C ILE A 104 1.45 -3.13 21.82
N ILE A 105 2.31 -3.70 20.97
CA ILE A 105 2.74 -3.06 19.71
C ILE A 105 1.53 -2.82 18.79
N LEU A 106 0.64 -3.82 18.65
CA LEU A 106 -0.56 -3.69 17.83
C LEU A 106 -1.52 -2.62 18.37
N LEU A 107 -1.70 -2.54 19.69
CA LEU A 107 -2.53 -1.51 20.33
C LEU A 107 -1.96 -0.11 20.12
N ILE A 108 -0.64 0.06 20.25
CA ILE A 108 0.02 1.34 19.96
C ILE A 108 -0.16 1.71 18.49
N GLY A 109 0.07 0.77 17.57
CA GLY A 109 -0.12 0.99 16.14
C GLY A 109 -1.55 1.40 15.80
N LEU A 110 -2.55 0.67 16.33
CA LEU A 110 -3.96 1.00 16.15
C LEU A 110 -4.31 2.38 16.71
N LEU A 111 -3.81 2.71 17.91
CA LEU A 111 -4.04 4.01 18.53
C LEU A 111 -3.46 5.15 17.69
N LEU A 112 -2.25 4.99 17.16
CA LEU A 112 -1.62 5.99 16.29
C LEU A 112 -2.43 6.24 15.02
N VAL A 113 -2.92 5.18 14.38
CA VAL A 113 -3.76 5.29 13.16
C VAL A 113 -5.09 5.98 13.47
N LEU A 114 -5.71 5.69 14.61
CA LEU A 114 -6.99 6.27 15.00
C LEU A 114 -6.89 7.72 15.46
N LEU A 115 -5.83 8.09 16.19
CA LEU A 115 -5.66 9.44 16.73
C LEU A 115 -5.10 10.43 15.71
N PHE A 116 -4.33 9.95 14.73
CA PHE A 116 -3.61 10.82 13.78
C PHE A 116 -3.86 10.45 12.31
N PRO A 117 -5.12 10.28 11.86
CA PRO A 117 -5.40 9.92 10.47
C PRO A 117 -4.92 11.00 9.49
N TYR A 118 -5.03 12.26 9.88
CA TYR A 118 -4.72 13.42 9.03
C TYR A 118 -3.21 13.68 8.89
N LEU A 119 -2.44 13.52 9.97
CA LEU A 119 -0.98 13.69 9.96
C LEU A 119 -0.27 12.63 9.11
N ALA A 120 -0.83 11.43 8.99
CA ALA A 120 -0.29 10.41 8.10
C ALA A 120 -0.58 10.74 6.62
N GLY A 121 -1.80 11.17 6.31
CA GLY A 121 -2.24 11.51 4.95
C GLY A 121 -1.43 12.65 4.33
N ASP A 122 -1.34 13.79 5.02
CA ASP A 122 -0.67 14.99 4.49
C ASP A 122 0.84 14.77 4.28
N ASN A 123 1.49 14.09 5.22
CA ASN A 123 2.92 13.79 5.11
C ASN A 123 3.22 12.83 3.96
N VAL A 124 2.40 11.80 3.78
CA VAL A 124 2.52 10.88 2.63
C VAL A 124 2.24 11.64 1.34
N GLY A 125 1.18 12.45 1.29
CA GLY A 125 0.85 13.28 0.13
C GLY A 125 1.99 14.22 -0.26
N ALA A 126 2.61 14.91 0.70
CA ALA A 126 3.75 15.78 0.47
C ALA A 126 4.98 15.04 -0.08
N VAL A 127 5.29 13.86 0.45
CA VAL A 127 6.39 13.01 -0.04
C VAL A 127 6.09 12.51 -1.46
N MET A 128 4.86 12.07 -1.72
CA MET A 128 4.43 11.65 -3.06
C MET A 128 4.48 12.80 -4.06
N LEU A 129 4.03 14.00 -3.68
CA LEU A 129 4.03 15.18 -4.53
C LEU A 129 5.47 15.61 -4.87
N LYS A 130 6.35 15.61 -3.88
CA LYS A 130 7.78 15.85 -4.09
C LYS A 130 8.39 14.82 -5.03
N ASN A 131 8.08 13.54 -4.83
CA ASN A 131 8.56 12.47 -5.69
C ASN A 131 8.09 12.62 -7.14
N LEU A 132 6.82 12.99 -7.35
CA LEU A 132 6.25 13.29 -8.65
C LEU A 132 6.99 14.44 -9.33
N LYS A 133 7.18 15.57 -8.62
CA LYS A 133 7.84 16.75 -9.21
C LYS A 133 9.31 16.51 -9.53
N ASP A 134 10.04 15.84 -8.64
CA ASP A 134 11.50 15.76 -8.70
C ASP A 134 12.03 14.56 -9.50
N ASN A 135 11.27 13.46 -9.57
CA ASN A 135 11.80 12.17 -10.03
C ASN A 135 11.00 11.50 -11.15
N TYR A 136 9.72 11.85 -11.37
CA TYR A 136 8.97 11.35 -12.51
C TYR A 136 9.60 11.86 -13.81
N GLY A 137 9.75 10.98 -14.81
CA GLY A 137 10.44 11.26 -16.08
C GLY A 137 11.96 11.07 -16.00
N THR A 138 12.58 11.29 -14.83
CA THR A 138 14.04 11.14 -14.64
C THR A 138 14.45 9.70 -14.29
N LEU A 139 13.70 9.04 -13.39
CA LEU A 139 14.02 7.70 -12.92
C LEU A 139 12.98 6.71 -13.44
N ALA A 140 13.40 5.79 -14.31
CA ALA A 140 12.50 4.85 -14.98
C ALA A 140 11.61 4.03 -14.02
N VAL A 141 12.17 3.56 -12.90
CA VAL A 141 11.43 2.82 -11.86
C VAL A 141 10.31 3.66 -11.26
N ILE A 142 10.57 4.95 -11.04
CA ILE A 142 9.61 5.90 -10.48
C ILE A 142 8.52 6.22 -11.50
N THR A 143 8.90 6.53 -12.74
CA THR A 143 7.95 6.78 -13.84
C THR A 143 7.00 5.59 -14.02
N THR A 144 7.54 4.37 -14.07
CA THR A 144 6.75 3.14 -14.27
C THR A 144 5.77 2.91 -13.11
N SER A 145 6.19 3.18 -11.89
CA SER A 145 5.36 3.03 -10.69
C SER A 145 4.21 4.03 -10.66
N TRP A 146 4.47 5.28 -11.05
CA TRP A 146 3.43 6.30 -11.22
C TRP A 146 2.46 5.94 -12.33
N ASP A 147 2.96 5.53 -13.50
CA ASP A 147 2.11 5.13 -14.64
C ASP A 147 1.19 3.97 -14.28
N TYR A 148 1.71 2.99 -13.54
CA TYR A 148 0.93 1.88 -13.00
C TYR A 148 -0.15 2.37 -12.03
N LEU A 149 0.19 3.22 -11.05
CA LEU A 149 -0.80 3.73 -10.11
C LEU A 149 -1.88 4.57 -10.78
N GLN A 150 -1.50 5.45 -11.72
CA GLN A 150 -2.44 6.30 -12.45
C GLN A 150 -3.41 5.46 -13.27
N GLY A 151 -2.92 4.41 -13.93
CA GLY A 151 -3.76 3.46 -14.67
C GLY A 151 -4.62 2.57 -13.76
N TYR A 152 -4.11 2.16 -12.60
CA TYR A 152 -4.81 1.27 -11.67
C TYR A 152 -5.88 1.99 -10.84
N LEU A 153 -5.55 3.15 -10.29
CA LEU A 153 -6.43 3.97 -9.47
C LEU A 153 -7.27 4.95 -10.29
N LEU A 154 -7.00 5.05 -11.61
CA LEU A 154 -7.69 5.96 -12.53
C LEU A 154 -7.67 7.39 -11.97
N CYS A 155 -6.46 7.84 -11.64
CA CYS A 155 -6.16 9.18 -11.13
C CYS A 155 -4.95 9.75 -11.87
N CYS A 156 -4.75 11.07 -11.80
CA CYS A 156 -3.62 11.72 -12.48
C CYS A 156 -2.54 12.23 -11.52
N ALA A 157 -2.88 12.58 -10.28
CA ALA A 157 -1.96 13.18 -9.32
C ALA A 157 -2.32 12.79 -7.87
N VAL A 158 -1.54 13.29 -6.91
CA VAL A 158 -1.73 13.03 -5.47
C VAL A 158 -3.06 13.58 -4.96
N GLU A 159 -3.40 14.80 -5.36
CA GLU A 159 -4.61 15.51 -4.93
C GLU A 159 -5.69 15.47 -6.01
N ASP A 160 -6.95 15.64 -5.59
CA ASP A 160 -8.09 15.84 -6.49
C ASP A 160 -7.84 17.04 -7.40
N ASN A 161 -7.99 16.85 -8.71
CA ASN A 161 -7.63 17.89 -9.69
C ASN A 161 -6.16 18.34 -9.59
N GLY A 162 -5.28 17.50 -9.03
CA GLY A 162 -3.86 17.78 -8.85
C GLY A 162 -3.05 17.71 -10.15
N TRP A 163 -3.69 17.67 -11.33
CA TRP A 163 -3.01 17.71 -12.64
C TRP A 163 -2.12 18.95 -12.78
N SER A 164 -2.36 20.00 -11.98
CA SER A 164 -1.56 21.23 -11.99
C SER A 164 -0.14 21.00 -11.47
N ALA A 165 0.06 19.97 -10.64
CA ALA A 165 1.36 19.57 -10.12
C ALA A 165 2.35 19.19 -11.22
N TRP A 166 1.85 18.75 -12.39
CA TRP A 166 2.67 18.40 -13.54
C TRP A 166 3.43 19.61 -14.08
N ARG A 167 2.86 20.82 -14.05
CA ARG A 167 3.52 22.02 -14.59
C ARG A 167 4.83 22.39 -13.87
N ASP A 168 4.95 21.98 -12.62
CA ASP A 168 6.14 22.22 -11.80
C ASP A 168 7.08 21.01 -11.76
N SER A 169 6.82 19.96 -12.55
CA SER A 169 7.63 18.75 -12.53
C SER A 169 8.80 18.84 -13.52
N LYS A 170 9.87 18.12 -13.23
CA LYS A 170 10.99 17.99 -14.18
C LYS A 170 10.57 17.36 -15.50
N TRP A 171 9.67 16.37 -15.45
CA TRP A 171 9.11 15.76 -16.66
C TRP A 171 8.47 16.80 -17.58
N PHE A 172 7.72 17.76 -17.04
CA PHE A 172 7.07 18.77 -17.86
C PHE A 172 8.07 19.70 -18.55
N LEU A 173 9.15 20.06 -17.86
CA LEU A 173 10.24 20.85 -18.45
C LEU A 173 10.95 20.08 -19.55
N ASP A 174 11.23 18.79 -19.33
CA ASP A 174 11.94 17.91 -20.26
C ASP A 174 11.10 17.62 -21.51
N GLU A 175 9.84 17.18 -21.32
CA GLU A 175 8.92 16.82 -22.41
C GLU A 175 8.57 18.02 -23.31
N ASN A 176 8.53 19.22 -22.73
CA ASN A 176 8.24 20.45 -23.45
C ASN A 176 9.50 21.28 -23.76
N SER A 177 10.71 20.74 -23.61
CA SER A 177 11.94 21.50 -23.89
C SER A 177 12.06 21.86 -25.38
N VAL A 178 12.73 22.98 -25.67
CA VAL A 178 13.08 23.36 -27.04
C VAL A 178 14.30 22.54 -27.46
N LEU A 179 14.30 21.99 -28.68
CA LEU A 179 15.45 21.30 -29.25
C LEU A 179 16.69 22.20 -29.17
N LEU A 180 17.72 21.77 -28.42
CA LEU A 180 19.01 22.45 -28.19
C LEU A 180 19.01 23.52 -27.06
N ASP A 181 17.91 23.73 -26.35
CA ASP A 181 17.86 24.59 -25.15
C ASP A 181 16.87 24.04 -24.11
N ASP A 182 17.40 23.33 -23.11
CA ASP A 182 16.62 22.71 -22.03
C ASP A 182 16.08 23.73 -21.01
N THR A 183 16.41 25.02 -21.17
CA THR A 183 15.95 26.09 -20.27
C THR A 183 14.65 26.74 -20.71
N GLN A 184 14.21 26.50 -21.95
CA GLN A 184 12.99 27.08 -22.50
C GLN A 184 12.01 25.99 -22.92
N THR A 185 10.73 26.22 -22.64
CA THR A 185 9.65 25.33 -23.09
C THR A 185 9.08 25.80 -24.42
N ILE A 186 8.69 24.86 -25.29
CA ILE A 186 7.92 25.14 -26.50
C ILE A 186 6.61 25.90 -26.15
N PRO A 187 6.11 26.76 -27.04
CA PRO A 187 4.88 27.51 -26.76
C PRO A 187 3.66 26.59 -26.67
N ALA A 188 2.69 26.93 -25.82
CA ALA A 188 1.45 26.16 -25.63
C ALA A 188 0.53 26.09 -26.87
N SER A 189 0.87 26.81 -27.94
CA SER A 189 0.24 26.70 -29.26
C SER A 189 0.83 25.58 -30.11
N ASN A 190 2.00 25.05 -29.73
CA ASN A 190 2.67 23.98 -30.46
C ASN A 190 1.89 22.66 -30.25
N PRO A 191 1.57 21.91 -31.31
CA PRO A 191 0.91 20.60 -31.19
C PRO A 191 1.71 19.55 -30.43
N ALA A 192 3.02 19.75 -30.25
CA ALA A 192 3.88 18.90 -29.44
C ALA A 192 3.78 19.20 -27.92
N TYR A 193 3.14 20.31 -27.52
CA TYR A 193 2.99 20.66 -26.11
C TYR A 193 2.21 19.58 -25.35
N ARG A 194 2.63 19.23 -24.13
CA ARG A 194 2.01 18.21 -23.29
C ARG A 194 1.83 18.74 -21.87
N MET A 195 0.59 18.77 -21.41
CA MET A 195 0.28 19.25 -20.05
C MET A 195 0.40 18.16 -18.97
N VAL A 196 0.14 16.90 -19.34
CA VAL A 196 0.10 15.75 -18.42
C VAL A 196 0.63 14.50 -19.14
N PRO A 197 1.18 13.52 -18.42
CA PRO A 197 1.64 12.28 -19.02
C PRO A 197 0.47 11.44 -19.56
N LYS A 198 0.76 10.54 -20.50
CA LYS A 198 -0.27 9.71 -21.16
C LYS A 198 -1.02 8.82 -20.17
N SER A 199 -0.35 8.37 -19.12
CA SER A 199 -0.91 7.59 -18.01
C SER A 199 -2.03 8.30 -17.25
N CYS A 200 -2.09 9.64 -17.28
CA CYS A 200 -3.22 10.41 -16.75
C CYS A 200 -4.48 10.34 -17.64
N CYS A 201 -4.36 9.88 -18.89
CA CYS A 201 -5.42 9.94 -19.87
C CYS A 201 -6.32 8.71 -19.85
N TYR A 202 -7.61 8.93 -20.10
CA TYR A 202 -8.61 7.88 -20.09
C TYR A 202 -8.33 6.85 -21.18
N ARG A 203 -8.21 5.59 -20.77
CA ARG A 203 -8.02 4.43 -21.65
C ARG A 203 -9.37 3.77 -21.88
N LYS A 204 -9.61 3.33 -23.11
CA LYS A 204 -10.88 2.66 -23.46
C LYS A 204 -11.01 1.36 -22.67
N LEU A 205 -12.22 1.07 -22.23
CA LEU A 205 -12.53 -0.20 -21.61
C LEU A 205 -12.94 -1.20 -22.70
N ASP A 206 -12.31 -2.36 -22.72
CA ASP A 206 -12.81 -3.47 -23.51
C ASP A 206 -14.09 -4.02 -22.86
N TYR A 207 -15.19 -3.96 -23.61
CA TYR A 207 -16.51 -4.37 -23.12
C TYR A 207 -16.61 -5.89 -22.88
N LEU A 208 -15.75 -6.69 -23.51
CA LEU A 208 -15.75 -8.15 -23.38
C LEU A 208 -14.97 -8.61 -22.14
N THR A 209 -13.76 -8.08 -21.95
CA THR A 209 -12.87 -8.47 -20.85
C THR A 209 -13.02 -7.61 -19.60
N ARG A 210 -13.69 -6.45 -19.71
CA ARG A 210 -13.74 -5.39 -18.68
C ARG A 210 -12.35 -4.91 -18.25
N GLN A 211 -11.34 -5.07 -19.10
CA GLN A 211 -9.99 -4.58 -18.87
C GLN A 211 -9.75 -3.28 -19.65
N LEU A 212 -8.84 -2.43 -19.15
CA LEU A 212 -8.39 -1.24 -19.88
C LEU A 212 -7.54 -1.69 -21.07
N THR A 213 -7.87 -1.22 -22.27
CA THR A 213 -7.07 -1.46 -23.48
C THR A 213 -5.92 -0.47 -23.57
N ASP A 214 -4.90 -0.74 -24.37
CA ASP A 214 -3.79 0.22 -24.60
C ASP A 214 -4.20 1.41 -25.49
N GLU A 215 -5.47 1.48 -25.91
CA GLU A 215 -6.00 2.61 -26.64
C GLU A 215 -6.56 3.69 -25.72
N TYR A 216 -6.18 4.94 -25.98
CA TYR A 216 -6.76 6.10 -25.31
C TYR A 216 -8.07 6.52 -25.99
N GLU A 217 -9.01 7.01 -25.20
CA GLU A 217 -10.28 7.52 -25.74
C GLU A 217 -10.04 8.76 -26.62
N ASN A 218 -9.34 9.75 -26.09
CA ASN A 218 -8.87 10.90 -26.86
C ASN A 218 -7.60 11.51 -26.24
N LEU A 219 -6.44 11.07 -26.73
CA LEU A 219 -5.15 11.46 -26.17
C LEU A 219 -4.86 12.96 -26.38
N ASP A 220 -5.17 13.50 -27.55
CA ASP A 220 -4.94 14.92 -27.84
C ASP A 220 -5.83 15.82 -26.97
N ARG A 221 -7.12 15.48 -26.83
CA ARG A 221 -8.03 16.17 -25.91
C ARG A 221 -7.51 16.12 -24.47
N CYS A 222 -7.01 14.97 -24.02
CA CYS A 222 -6.46 14.82 -22.68
C CYS A 222 -5.28 15.78 -22.42
N GLN A 223 -4.32 15.82 -23.34
CA GLN A 223 -3.05 16.53 -23.13
C GLN A 223 -3.11 18.02 -23.54
N ASN A 224 -4.04 18.40 -24.42
CA ASN A 224 -4.14 19.73 -25.05
C ASN A 224 -5.54 20.36 -24.98
N TRP A 225 -6.28 20.14 -23.90
CA TRP A 225 -7.63 20.68 -23.76
C TRP A 225 -7.67 22.21 -23.81
N GLN A 226 -8.50 22.77 -24.70
CA GLN A 226 -8.55 24.21 -24.95
C GLN A 226 -9.52 24.98 -24.04
N TYR A 227 -10.46 24.30 -23.39
CA TYR A 227 -11.59 24.96 -22.73
C TYR A 227 -11.54 24.89 -21.20
N GLY A 228 -10.51 24.28 -20.62
CA GLY A 228 -10.41 24.10 -19.18
C GLY A 228 -9.15 23.32 -18.78
N PRO A 229 -9.17 22.63 -17.65
CA PRO A 229 -8.00 21.89 -17.17
C PRO A 229 -7.58 20.75 -18.12
N PRO A 230 -6.29 20.38 -18.21
CA PRO A 230 -5.17 20.85 -17.38
C PRO A 230 -4.53 22.17 -17.85
N LYS A 231 -4.97 22.74 -18.98
CA LYS A 231 -4.43 24.00 -19.52
C LYS A 231 -4.79 25.20 -18.64
N PHE A 232 -6.06 25.28 -18.25
CA PHE A 232 -6.58 26.35 -17.39
C PHE A 232 -7.04 25.78 -16.05
N THR A 233 -6.89 26.55 -14.96
CA THR A 233 -7.39 26.14 -13.63
C THR A 233 -8.91 26.19 -13.51
N THR A 234 -9.57 26.88 -14.43
CA THR A 234 -11.03 27.06 -14.49
C THR A 234 -11.50 26.80 -15.92
N GLY A 235 -12.79 26.48 -16.09
CA GLY A 235 -13.40 26.21 -17.39
C GLY A 235 -14.10 24.86 -17.46
N ALA A 236 -14.36 24.39 -18.68
CA ALA A 236 -15.03 23.12 -18.94
C ALA A 236 -14.14 21.92 -18.58
N HIS A 237 -14.74 20.93 -17.93
CA HIS A 237 -14.07 19.70 -17.53
C HIS A 237 -13.56 18.90 -18.75
N ASN A 238 -12.39 18.28 -18.62
CA ASN A 238 -11.79 17.47 -19.66
C ASN A 238 -12.05 15.97 -19.42
N ASP A 239 -13.12 15.42 -19.98
CA ASP A 239 -13.50 14.03 -19.68
C ASP A 239 -12.49 12.97 -20.15
N ALA A 240 -11.46 13.39 -20.91
CA ALA A 240 -10.36 12.53 -21.34
C ALA A 240 -9.20 12.41 -20.33
N ILE A 241 -9.23 13.11 -19.19
CA ILE A 241 -8.24 12.97 -18.10
C ILE A 241 -8.89 12.39 -16.84
N TYR A 242 -8.12 11.57 -16.12
CA TYR A 242 -8.52 11.08 -14.80
C TYR A 242 -8.40 12.18 -13.73
N TYR A 243 -9.52 12.76 -13.30
CA TYR A 243 -9.53 13.74 -12.21
C TYR A 243 -9.57 13.12 -10.81
N ARG A 244 -10.26 11.97 -10.68
CA ARG A 244 -10.33 11.03 -9.55
C ARG A 244 -11.48 10.07 -9.86
N VAL A 245 -11.31 8.76 -9.61
CA VAL A 245 -12.50 7.91 -9.43
C VAL A 245 -13.09 8.27 -8.08
N ARG A 246 -14.15 9.06 -8.10
CA ARG A 246 -15.09 9.01 -6.99
C ARG A 246 -15.65 7.58 -7.02
N LEU A 247 -15.45 6.81 -5.95
CA LEU A 247 -16.12 5.52 -5.74
C LEU A 247 -17.63 5.75 -5.51
N ASP A 248 -18.27 6.45 -6.45
CA ASP A 248 -19.70 6.67 -6.56
C ASP A 248 -20.19 5.84 -7.76
N ARG A 249 -19.95 4.54 -7.71
CA ARG A 249 -20.88 3.56 -8.31
C ARG A 249 -21.29 2.63 -7.19
N ALA A 250 -22.55 2.81 -6.80
CA ALA A 250 -23.34 2.00 -5.89
C ALA A 250 -23.28 0.51 -6.20
#